data_AF-A0A2T2Z881-F1
#
_entry.id   AF-A0A2T2Z881-F1
#
_cell.length_a   1.000
_cell.length_b   1.000
_cell.length_c   1.000
_cell.angle_alpha   90.00
_cell.angle_beta   90.00
_cell.angle_gamma   90.00
#
_symmetry.space_group_name_H-M   'P 1'
#
loop_
_entity.id
_entity.type
_entity.pdbx_description
1 polymer ?
#
loop_
_entity_poly.entity_id
_entity_poly.type
_entity_poly.pdbx_seq_one_letter_code
_entity_poly.pdbx_strand_id
1 'polypeptide(L)'
;MTTPTDLRLYTVPEVAELLGPHVTDEWLTRQLRARKIPGRKVGRYWMLTRADIEAAIESMARPVIAPKPDPSGLSRGSRRALNRRMGA
;
A
#
# COMPACT_ATOMS: atom_id res chain seq x y z
N MET A 1 20.62 -3.99 9.09
CA MET A 1 19.72 -3.44 10.12
C MET A 1 19.78 -1.93 9.99
N THR A 2 18.70 -1.30 9.53
CA THR A 2 18.67 0.15 9.34
C THR A 2 18.49 0.80 10.70
N THR A 3 19.55 1.36 11.27
CA THR A 3 19.46 2.16 12.49
C THR A 3 18.62 3.40 12.15
N PRO A 4 17.52 3.69 12.87
CA PRO A 4 16.80 4.94 12.63
C PRO A 4 17.72 6.08 13.09
N THR A 5 18.27 6.83 12.13
CA THR A 5 19.14 7.99 12.38
C THR A 5 18.38 9.14 13.05
N ASP A 6 17.05 9.11 13.03
CA ASP A 6 16.19 10.14 13.60
C ASP A 6 15.47 9.64 14.86
N LEU A 7 15.81 10.24 16.01
CA LEU A 7 15.14 10.01 17.29
C LEU A 7 13.83 10.80 17.44
N ARG A 8 13.47 11.62 16.44
CA ARG A 8 12.25 12.41 16.46
C ARG A 8 11.01 11.53 16.48
N LEU A 9 10.08 11.93 17.35
CA LEU A 9 8.72 11.41 17.38
C LEU A 9 7.80 12.35 16.62
N TYR A 10 6.95 11.78 15.79
CA TYR A 10 5.90 12.46 15.05
C TYR A 10 4.54 12.17 15.68
N THR A 11 3.76 13.22 15.84
CA THR A 11 2.35 13.13 16.25
C THR A 11 1.50 12.55 15.13
N VAL A 12 0.31 12.04 15.45
CA VAL A 12 -0.64 11.54 14.45
C VAL A 12 -0.98 12.60 13.38
N PRO A 13 -1.29 13.87 13.73
CA PRO A 13 -1.56 14.90 12.72
C PRO A 13 -0.37 15.17 11.79
N GLU A 14 0.86 15.28 12.34
CA GLU A 14 2.06 15.46 11.51
C GLU A 14 2.26 14.30 10.52
N VAL A 15 2.01 13.06 10.96
CA VAL A 15 2.12 11.89 10.08
C VAL A 15 1.02 11.87 9.02
N ALA A 16 -0.20 12.25 9.37
CA ALA A 16 -1.29 12.35 8.41
C ALA A 16 -0.95 13.38 7.30
N GLU A 17 -0.43 14.54 7.67
CA GLU A 17 0.06 15.54 6.72
C GLU A 17 1.21 15.01 5.84
N LEU A 18 2.16 14.28 6.43
CA LEU A 18 3.29 13.68 5.71
C LEU A 18 2.86 12.61 4.69
N LEU A 19 1.87 11.78 5.04
CA LEU A 19 1.37 10.71 4.18
C LEU A 19 0.41 11.22 3.08
N GLY A 20 -0.12 12.43 3.24
CA GLY A 20 -0.89 13.15 2.23
C GLY A 20 -2.38 13.29 2.56
N PRO A 21 -3.13 14.06 1.73
CA PRO A 21 -4.45 14.59 2.07
C PRO A 21 -5.55 13.53 2.23
N HIS A 22 -5.33 12.30 1.78
CA HIS A 22 -6.29 11.21 1.90
C HIS A 22 -6.14 10.41 3.21
N VAL A 23 -5.04 10.62 3.94
CA VAL A 23 -4.80 9.98 5.24
C VAL A 23 -5.27 10.94 6.33
N THR A 24 -6.33 10.56 7.03
CA THR A 24 -6.87 11.38 8.13
C THR A 24 -6.35 10.90 9.49
N ASP A 25 -6.27 11.82 10.46
CA ASP A 25 -5.87 11.53 11.84
C ASP A 25 -6.70 10.41 12.47
N GLU A 26 -8.01 10.43 12.21
CA GLU A 26 -8.95 9.42 12.70
C GLU A 26 -8.65 8.05 12.09
N TRP A 27 -8.43 8.01 10.77
CA TRP A 27 -8.09 6.78 10.07
C TRP A 27 -6.78 6.20 10.61
N LEU A 28 -5.76 7.04 10.80
CA LEU A 28 -4.44 6.63 11.29
C LEU A 28 -4.51 6.14 12.74
N THR A 29 -5.23 6.87 13.61
CA THR A 29 -5.50 6.44 14.99
C THR A 29 -6.21 5.10 15.04
N ARG A 30 -7.17 4.85 14.14
CA ARG A 30 -7.88 3.58 14.03
C ARG A 30 -6.93 2.44 13.61
N GLN A 31 -6.02 2.68 12.66
CA GLN A 31 -5.03 1.67 12.26
C GLN A 31 -4.06 1.32 13.40
N LEU A 32 -3.61 2.33 14.16
CA LEU A 32 -2.73 2.17 15.33
C LEU A 32 -3.43 1.35 16.43
N ARG A 33 -4.70 1.67 16.73
CA ARG A 33 -5.51 0.90 17.68
C ARG A 33 -5.71 -0.56 17.23
N ALA A 34 -5.88 -0.77 15.93
CA ALA A 34 -6.00 -2.09 15.33
C ALA A 34 -4.65 -2.83 15.19
N ARG A 35 -3.53 -2.22 15.60
CA ARG A 35 -2.17 -2.77 15.47
C ARG A 35 -1.78 -3.16 14.05
N LYS A 36 -2.37 -2.51 13.04
CA LYS A 36 -2.03 -2.70 11.63
C LYS A 36 -0.79 -1.89 11.22
N ILE A 37 -0.60 -0.75 11.88
CA ILE A 37 0.55 0.12 11.69
C ILE A 37 1.31 0.14 13.02
N PRO A 38 2.66 0.04 13.00
CA PRO A 38 3.45 0.19 14.20
C PRO A 38 3.38 1.63 14.74
N GLY A 39 3.43 1.77 16.06
CA GLY A 39 3.44 3.05 16.73
C GLY A 39 3.47 2.88 18.24
N ARG A 40 3.83 3.93 18.96
CA ARG A 40 4.00 3.89 20.41
C ARG A 40 3.04 4.84 21.10
N LYS A 41 2.60 4.47 22.30
CA LYS A 41 1.76 5.32 23.13
C LYS A 41 2.66 6.07 24.13
N VAL A 42 2.73 7.39 24.00
CA VAL A 42 3.44 8.27 24.93
C VAL A 42 2.40 9.06 25.70
N GLY A 43 2.19 8.67 26.96
CA GLY A 43 1.08 9.20 27.77
C GLY A 43 -0.27 8.90 27.13
N ARG A 44 -1.01 9.97 26.78
CA ARG A 44 -2.33 9.87 26.13
C ARG A 44 -2.27 9.91 24.60
N TYR A 45 -1.10 10.19 24.03
CA TYR A 45 -0.93 10.42 22.61
C TYR A 45 -0.26 9.23 21.93
N TRP A 46 -0.61 9.03 20.66
CA TRP A 46 0.12 8.15 19.77
C TRP A 46 1.26 8.91 19.11
N MET A 47 2.43 8.29 19.06
CA MET A 47 3.61 8.83 18.40
C MET A 47 4.23 7.78 17.49
N LEU A 48 4.85 8.24 16.42
CA LEU A 48 5.50 7.40 15.42
C LEU A 48 6.94 7.87 15.22
N THR A 49 7.87 6.93 15.03
CA THR A 49 9.19 7.27 14.48
C THR A 49 9.15 7.23 12.96
N ARG A 50 10.21 7.74 12.34
CA ARG A 50 10.45 7.56 10.91
C ARG A 50 10.36 6.09 10.46
N ALA A 51 10.95 5.16 11.21
CA ALA A 51 10.87 3.73 10.90
C ALA A 51 9.42 3.18 10.97
N ASP A 52 8.62 3.67 11.91
CA ASP A 52 7.21 3.29 12.00
C ASP A 52 6.42 3.79 10.79
N ILE A 53 6.70 5.01 10.32
CA ILE A 53 6.07 5.62 9.15
C ILE A 53 6.47 4.87 7.87
N GLU A 54 7.75 4.53 7.71
CA GLU A 54 8.23 3.71 6.58
C GLU A 54 7.53 2.34 6.55
N ALA A 55 7.45 1.66 7.70
CA ALA A 55 6.71 0.41 7.80
C ALA A 55 5.21 0.57 7.53
N ALA A 56 4.61 1.71 7.89
CA ALA A 56 3.23 2.03 7.55
C ALA A 56 3.02 2.12 6.03
N ILE A 57 3.94 2.80 5.32
CA ILE A 57 3.92 2.94 3.86
C ILE A 57 3.99 1.57 3.20
N GLU A 58 4.93 0.73 3.64
CA GLU A 58 5.08 -0.63 3.14
C GLU A 58 3.82 -1.47 3.39
N SER A 59 3.19 -1.33 4.56
CA SER A 59 1.92 -2.03 4.85
C SER A 59 0.75 -1.57 3.97
N MET A 60 0.78 -0.35 3.44
CA MET A 60 -0.25 0.17 2.54
C MET A 60 -0.04 -0.26 1.09
N ALA A 61 1.18 -0.70 0.74
CA ALA A 61 1.50 -1.14 -0.60
C ALA A 61 0.63 -2.35 -0.98
N ARG A 62 -0.26 -2.15 -1.95
CA ARG A 62 -0.96 -3.25 -2.63
C ARG A 62 -0.18 -3.57 -3.90
N PRO A 63 0.15 -4.84 -4.17
CA PRO A 63 0.78 -5.19 -5.42
C PRO A 63 -0.13 -4.78 -6.58
N VAL A 64 0.43 -4.09 -7.56
CA VAL A 64 -0.27 -3.85 -8.82
C VAL A 64 -0.45 -5.22 -9.46
N ILE A 65 -1.66 -5.77 -9.38
CA ILE A 65 -2.00 -7.01 -10.06
C ILE A 65 -1.93 -6.68 -11.55
N ALA A 66 -0.89 -7.16 -12.22
CA ALA A 66 -0.81 -7.07 -13.67
C ALA A 66 -2.10 -7.67 -14.24
N PRO A 67 -2.77 -7.00 -15.19
CA PRO A 67 -4.00 -7.53 -15.76
C PRO A 67 -3.73 -8.93 -16.27
N LYS A 68 -4.50 -9.91 -15.78
CA LYS A 68 -4.41 -11.29 -16.22
C LYS A 68 -4.59 -11.27 -17.75
N PRO A 69 -3.66 -11.84 -18.53
CA PRO A 69 -3.80 -11.85 -19.99
C PRO A 69 -5.16 -12.45 -20.32
N ASP A 70 -5.96 -11.68 -21.05
CA ASP A 70 -7.31 -12.06 -21.43
C ASP A 70 -7.21 -13.42 -22.16
N PRO A 71 -7.90 -14.48 -21.69
CA PRO A 71 -7.82 -15.80 -22.32
C PRO A 71 -8.29 -15.78 -23.79
N SER A 72 -8.90 -14.67 -24.22
CA SER A 72 -9.25 -14.40 -25.61
C SER A 72 -8.10 -13.85 -26.46
N GLY A 73 -6.86 -13.75 -25.94
CA GLY A 73 -5.64 -13.10 -26.50
C GLY A 73 -5.22 -13.44 -27.94
N LEU A 74 -6.01 -14.20 -28.67
CA LEU A 74 -6.02 -14.19 -30.12
C LEU A 74 -6.56 -12.85 -30.63
N SER A 75 -5.71 -12.09 -31.30
CA SER A 75 -6.17 -11.00 -32.16
C SER A 75 -7.21 -11.52 -33.16
N ARG A 76 -8.08 -10.65 -33.70
CA ARG A 76 -9.10 -11.04 -34.72
C ARG A 76 -8.48 -11.85 -35.86
N GLY A 77 -7.24 -11.52 -36.26
CA GLY A 77 -6.49 -12.26 -37.28
C GLY A 77 -6.09 -13.66 -36.83
N SER A 78 -5.52 -13.80 -35.63
CA SER A 78 -5.10 -15.09 -35.07
C SER A 78 -6.28 -16.05 -34.87
N ARG A 79 -7.43 -15.51 -34.43
CA ARG A 79 -8.68 -16.26 -34.28
C ARG A 79 -9.23 -16.77 -35.62
N ARG A 80 -9.19 -15.94 -36.67
CA ARG A 80 -9.58 -16.34 -38.04
C ARG A 80 -8.63 -17.40 -38.63
N ALA A 81 -7.33 -17.31 -38.34
CA ALA A 81 -6.36 -18.30 -38.80
C ALA A 81 -6.59 -19.68 -38.15
N LEU A 82 -6.81 -19.71 -36.83
CA LEU A 82 -7.15 -20.94 -36.11
C LEU A 82 -8.43 -21.59 -36.64
N ASN A 83 -9.50 -20.80 -36.81
CA ASN A 83 -10.79 -21.31 -37.30
C ASN A 83 -10.69 -21.88 -38.72
N ARG A 84 -9.84 -21.32 -39.58
CA ARG A 84 -9.57 -21.89 -40.91
C ARG A 84 -8.79 -23.21 -40.85
N ARG A 85 -7.89 -23.36 -39.86
CA ARG A 85 -7.09 -24.57 -39.67
C ARG A 85 -7.87 -25.72 -39.02
N MET A 86 -8.84 -25.41 -38.15
CA MET A 86 -9.68 -26.39 -37.45
C MET A 86 -10.90 -26.86 -38.26
N GLY A 87 -11.26 -26.15 -39.34
CA GLY A 87 -12.42 -26.44 -40.19
C GLY A 87 -12.09 -27.11 -41.53
N ALA A 88 -10.89 -27.66 -41.67
CA ALA A 88 -10.43 -28.49 -42.78
C ALA A 88 -10.15 -29.91 -42.27
#